data_AF-A0A0E4BXL2-F1
#
_entry.id   AF-A0A0E4BXL2-F1
#
_cell.length_a   1.000
_cell.length_b   1.000
_cell.length_c   1.000
_cell.angle_alpha   90.00
_cell.angle_beta   90.00
_cell.angle_gamma   90.00
#
_symmetry.space_group_name_H-M   'P 1'
#
loop_
_entity.id
_entity.type
_entity.pdbx_description
1 polymer ?
#
loop_
_entity_poly.entity_id
_entity_poly.type
_entity_poly.pdbx_seq_one_letter_code
_entity_poly.pdbx_strand_id
1 'polypeptide(L)'
;MAARRDGRPARISIDIMNCGTPVSTAAAPPPATVSGDAALLSYGVHSKRQRVRVMARMPNQEEAEVFGLPHPILVVESTYVDQAGAPVDFGASRYASGRVQLDIELDENLVPTFLGT
;
A
#
# COMPACT_ATOMS: atom_id res chain seq x y z
N MET A 1 2.16 8.96 -8.16
CA MET A 1 1.17 9.91 -8.73
C MET A 1 0.04 10.12 -7.71
N ALA A 2 -0.56 11.31 -7.59
CA ALA A 2 -1.59 11.58 -6.60
C ALA A 2 -2.98 11.14 -7.10
N ALA A 3 -3.64 10.19 -6.41
CA ALA A 3 -5.03 9.85 -6.71
C ALA A 3 -5.95 10.94 -6.14
N ARG A 4 -6.99 11.29 -6.89
CA ARG A 4 -7.94 12.35 -6.53
C ARG A 4 -9.31 11.79 -6.18
N ARG A 5 -9.98 12.42 -5.22
CA ARG A 5 -11.40 12.23 -4.89
C ARG A 5 -12.07 13.60 -4.92
N ASP A 6 -13.19 13.72 -5.62
CA ASP A 6 -13.93 14.98 -5.78
C ASP A 6 -13.05 16.15 -6.27
N GLY A 7 -12.13 15.86 -7.20
CA GLY A 7 -11.20 16.84 -7.77
C GLY A 7 -10.00 17.20 -6.88
N ARG A 8 -9.93 16.71 -5.64
CA ARG A 8 -8.85 17.02 -4.69
C ARG A 8 -7.91 15.83 -4.45
N PRO A 9 -6.61 16.05 -4.20
CA PRO A 9 -5.70 14.98 -3.84
C PRO A 9 -6.17 14.23 -2.60
N ALA A 10 -6.33 12.91 -2.73
CA ALA A 10 -6.81 12.02 -1.68
C ALA A 10 -5.74 11.02 -1.25
N ARG A 11 -4.85 10.61 -2.17
CA ARG A 11 -3.75 9.68 -1.90
C ARG A 11 -2.49 10.09 -2.63
N ILE A 12 -1.33 9.92 -1.99
CA ILE A 12 -0.05 9.75 -2.68
C ILE A 12 0.55 8.41 -2.27
N SER A 13 1.15 7.70 -3.22
CA SER A 13 1.77 6.40 -2.99
C SER A 13 3.17 6.35 -3.58
N ILE A 14 4.04 5.63 -2.88
CA ILE A 14 5.34 5.18 -3.36
C ILE A 14 5.40 3.68 -3.18
N ASP A 15 5.88 2.98 -4.20
CA ASP A 15 6.07 1.54 -4.20
C ASP A 15 7.55 1.24 -4.48
N ILE A 16 8.15 0.40 -3.64
CA ILE A 16 9.55 0.00 -3.71
C ILE A 16 9.57 -1.51 -3.96
N MET A 17 9.78 -1.88 -5.21
CA MET A 17 9.91 -3.28 -5.60
C MET A 17 11.34 -3.76 -5.38
N ASN A 18 11.49 -4.85 -4.63
CA ASN A 18 12.76 -5.55 -4.50
C ASN A 18 12.82 -6.65 -5.58
N CYS A 19 13.20 -6.26 -6.79
CA CYS A 19 13.39 -7.20 -7.90
C CYS A 19 14.70 -7.99 -7.71
N GLY A 20 14.76 -8.88 -6.71
CA GLY A 20 15.90 -9.76 -6.46
C GLY A 20 16.02 -10.93 -7.45
N THR A 21 14.98 -11.17 -8.25
CA THR A 21 15.02 -12.02 -9.44
C THR A 21 15.23 -11.13 -10.68
N PRO A 22 16.01 -11.56 -11.69
CA PRO A 22 16.13 -10.84 -12.95
C PRO A 22 14.79 -10.91 -13.68
N VAL A 23 13.86 -10.06 -13.27
CA VAL A 23 12.63 -9.80 -14.00
C VAL A 23 13.07 -9.16 -15.31
N SER A 24 12.78 -9.83 -16.42
CA SER A 24 12.98 -9.28 -17.74
C SER A 24 12.34 -7.90 -17.79
N THR A 25 13.16 -6.86 -17.89
CA THR A 25 12.76 -5.45 -17.99
C THR A 25 12.05 -5.11 -19.31
N ALA A 26 11.73 -6.13 -20.12
CA ALA A 26 11.03 -6.01 -21.39
C ALA A 26 9.51 -5.81 -21.25
N ALA A 27 8.94 -6.03 -20.06
CA ALA A 27 7.52 -5.74 -19.82
C ALA A 27 7.32 -4.23 -19.58
N ALA A 28 6.44 -3.62 -20.37
CA ALA A 28 6.04 -2.23 -20.17
C ALA A 28 5.56 -2.03 -18.72
N PRO A 29 5.91 -0.91 -18.07
CA PRO A 29 5.48 -0.66 -16.71
C PRO A 29 3.95 -0.69 -16.63
N PRO A 30 3.37 -1.42 -15.65
CA PRO A 30 1.93 -1.47 -15.52
C PRO A 30 1.39 -0.05 -15.27
N PRO A 31 0.16 0.26 -15.72
CA PRO A 31 -0.41 1.57 -15.49
C PRO A 31 -0.43 1.88 -13.99
N ALA A 32 -0.17 3.14 -13.61
CA ALA A 32 0.02 3.60 -12.23
C ALA A 32 -1.20 3.41 -11.28
N THR A 33 -2.21 2.66 -11.71
CA THR A 33 -3.50 2.46 -11.02
C THR A 33 -3.73 1.00 -10.61
N VAL A 34 -2.87 0.05 -11.01
CA VAL A 34 -3.03 -1.34 -10.56
C VAL A 34 -2.57 -1.54 -9.11
N SER A 35 -3.09 -2.57 -8.44
CA SER A 35 -2.62 -2.98 -7.12
C SER A 35 -1.21 -3.58 -7.21
N GLY A 36 -0.43 -3.50 -6.14
CA GLY A 36 0.97 -3.95 -6.13
C GLY A 36 1.14 -5.43 -6.51
N ASP A 37 0.22 -6.29 -6.07
CA ASP A 37 0.17 -7.71 -6.45
C ASP A 37 -0.14 -7.93 -7.93
N ALA A 38 -1.04 -7.12 -8.52
CA ALA A 38 -1.33 -7.18 -9.95
C ALA A 38 -0.16 -6.66 -10.80
N ALA A 39 0.55 -5.63 -10.33
CA ALA A 39 1.79 -5.16 -10.94
C ALA A 39 2.86 -6.26 -10.92
N LEU A 40 3.10 -6.90 -9.78
CA LEU A 40 4.06 -8.00 -9.65
C LEU A 40 3.69 -9.20 -10.53
N LEU A 41 2.40 -9.52 -10.63
CA LEU A 41 1.94 -10.60 -11.49
C LEU A 41 2.24 -10.32 -12.98
N SER A 42 2.14 -9.06 -13.41
CA SER A 42 2.51 -8.66 -14.78
C SER A 42 4.00 -8.89 -15.09
N TYR A 43 4.83 -8.96 -14.06
CA TYR A 43 6.25 -9.29 -14.11
C TYR A 43 6.54 -10.78 -13.88
N GLY A 44 5.51 -11.63 -13.77
CA GLY A 44 5.65 -13.05 -13.49
C GLY A 44 5.95 -13.36 -12.02
N VAL A 45 5.84 -12.38 -11.12
CA VAL A 45 6.09 -12.56 -9.69
C VAL A 45 4.77 -12.82 -8.99
N HIS A 46 4.54 -14.07 -8.59
CA HIS A 46 3.43 -14.42 -7.71
C HIS A 46 3.73 -13.92 -6.30
N SER A 47 2.84 -13.08 -5.78
CA SER A 47 2.99 -12.50 -4.45
C SER A 47 1.70 -12.56 -3.65
N LYS A 48 1.83 -12.45 -2.33
CA LYS A 48 0.72 -12.24 -1.41
C LYS A 48 1.06 -11.12 -0.43
N ARG A 49 0.05 -10.38 0.01
CA ARG A 49 0.24 -9.36 1.04
C ARG A 49 0.44 -10.06 2.39
N GLN A 50 1.61 -9.87 2.99
CA GLN A 50 1.95 -10.49 4.28
C GLN A 50 1.51 -9.63 5.47
N ARG A 51 1.67 -8.31 5.35
CA ARG A 51 1.39 -7.38 6.44
C ARG A 51 0.91 -6.05 5.91
N VAL A 52 -0.06 -5.48 6.60
CA VAL A 52 -0.46 -4.08 6.48
C VAL A 52 -0.21 -3.40 7.82
N ARG A 53 0.46 -2.25 7.81
CA ARG A 53 0.57 -1.36 8.97
C ARG A 53 -0.17 -0.08 8.65
N VAL A 54 -1.03 0.34 9.58
CA VAL A 54 -1.79 1.58 9.47
C VAL A 54 -1.40 2.48 10.63
N MET A 55 -1.02 3.72 10.33
CA MET A 55 -0.67 4.73 11.31
C MET A 55 -1.36 6.05 10.97
N ALA A 56 -1.86 6.76 11.98
CA ALA A 56 -2.24 8.16 11.85
C ALA A 56 -1.11 9.06 12.37
N ARG A 57 -0.73 10.09 11.61
CA ARG A 57 0.22 11.12 12.06
C ARG A 57 -0.02 12.45 11.38
N MET A 58 0.60 13.53 11.85
CA MET A 58 0.60 14.79 11.12
C MET A 58 1.41 14.67 9.81
N PRO A 59 1.00 15.36 8.72
CA PRO A 59 1.78 15.42 7.50
C PRO A 59 3.10 16.18 7.73
N ASN A 60 4.14 15.82 6.98
CA ASN A 60 5.31 16.68 6.84
C ASN A 60 5.00 17.84 5.87
N GLN A 61 5.97 18.73 5.62
CA GLN A 61 5.77 19.89 4.75
C GLN A 61 5.36 19.50 3.31
N GLU A 62 6.08 18.57 2.68
CA GLU A 62 5.80 18.11 1.31
C GLU A 62 4.39 17.50 1.18
N GLU A 63 3.99 16.69 2.16
CA GLU A 63 2.65 16.09 2.20
C GLU A 63 1.56 17.14 2.42
N ALA A 64 1.82 18.14 3.26
CA ALA A 64 0.89 19.24 3.54
C ALA A 64 0.68 20.11 2.29
N GLU A 65 1.75 20.38 1.51
CA GLU A 65 1.67 21.08 0.22
C GLU A 65 0.81 20.33 -0.78
N VAL A 66 0.90 18.99 -0.82
CA VAL A 66 0.09 18.17 -1.73
C VAL A 66 -1.38 18.10 -1.28
N PHE A 67 -1.64 17.88 0.01
CA PHE A 67 -3.00 17.65 0.49
C PHE A 67 -3.78 18.93 0.80
N GLY A 68 -3.08 20.04 1.06
CA GLY A 68 -3.65 21.34 1.40
C GLY A 68 -4.41 21.32 2.73
N LEU A 69 -3.94 20.56 3.73
CA LEU A 69 -4.65 20.33 4.99
C LEU A 69 -3.70 20.33 6.21
N PRO A 70 -4.07 20.97 7.32
CA PRO A 70 -3.39 20.80 8.61
C PRO A 70 -3.96 19.63 9.44
N HIS A 71 -4.52 18.61 8.78
CA HIS A 71 -5.16 17.47 9.45
C HIS A 71 -4.24 16.26 9.44
N PRO A 72 -4.37 15.33 10.41
CA PRO A 72 -3.67 14.05 10.38
C PRO A 72 -3.86 13.35 9.03
N ILE A 73 -2.85 12.62 8.60
CA ILE A 73 -2.92 11.72 7.44
C ILE A 73 -2.89 10.27 7.91
N LEU A 74 -3.49 9.39 7.13
CA LEU A 74 -3.32 7.95 7.29
C LEU A 74 -2.14 7.50 6.46
N VAL A 75 -1.19 6.82 7.09
CA VAL A 75 -0.07 6.14 6.44
C VAL A 75 -0.37 4.65 6.47
N VAL A 76 -0.45 4.05 5.28
CA VAL A 76 -0.68 2.63 5.08
C VAL A 76 0.54 2.04 4.39
N GLU A 77 1.24 1.17 5.11
CA GLU A 77 2.38 0.43 4.61
C GLU A 77 1.96 -1.01 4.36
N SER A 78 2.32 -1.56 3.22
CA SER A 78 2.02 -2.94 2.84
C SER A 78 3.30 -3.65 2.40
N THR A 79 3.53 -4.84 2.95
CA THR A 79 4.63 -5.71 2.52
C THR A 79 4.06 -6.91 1.78
N TYR A 80 4.59 -7.18 0.60
CA TYR A 80 4.27 -8.36 -0.20
C TYR A 80 5.45 -9.32 -0.20
N VAL A 81 5.13 -10.61 -0.18
CA VAL A 81 6.11 -11.70 -0.19
C VAL A 81 5.80 -12.68 -1.30
N ASP A 82 6.82 -13.36 -1.81
CA ASP A 82 6.66 -14.47 -2.74
C ASP A 82 6.21 -15.78 -2.04
N GLN A 83 6.22 -16.89 -2.78
CA GLN A 83 5.88 -18.21 -2.26
C GLN A 83 6.86 -18.73 -1.20
N ALA A 84 8.12 -18.30 -1.24
CA ALA A 84 9.13 -18.62 -0.23
C ALA A 84 9.04 -17.72 1.01
N GLY A 85 8.16 -16.72 0.99
CA GLY A 85 8.03 -15.73 2.05
C GLY A 85 9.08 -14.62 1.99
N ALA A 86 9.87 -14.54 0.92
CA ALA A 86 10.84 -13.46 0.74
C ALA A 86 10.13 -12.16 0.32
N PRO A 87 10.48 -11.00 0.92
CA PRO A 87 9.89 -9.72 0.55
C PRO A 87 10.21 -9.34 -0.90
N VAL A 88 9.16 -9.11 -1.69
CA VAL A 88 9.26 -8.74 -3.11
C VAL A 88 8.82 -7.30 -3.37
N ASP A 89 7.97 -6.73 -2.52
CA ASP A 89 7.50 -5.35 -2.67
C ASP A 89 7.12 -4.72 -1.33
N PHE A 90 7.34 -3.41 -1.25
CA PHE A 90 6.92 -2.56 -0.14
C PHE A 90 6.22 -1.32 -0.69
N GLY A 91 4.92 -1.21 -0.41
CA GLY A 91 4.12 -0.04 -0.78
C GLY A 91 3.83 0.83 0.43
N ALA A 92 4.04 2.15 0.31
CA ALA A 92 3.66 3.12 1.32
C ALA A 92 2.73 4.18 0.73
N SER A 93 1.49 4.18 1.18
CA SER A 93 0.45 5.13 0.78
C SER A 93 0.13 6.10 1.90
N ARG A 94 -0.04 7.37 1.56
CA ARG A 94 -0.52 8.42 2.46
C ARG A 94 -1.86 8.91 1.98
N TYR A 95 -2.80 9.05 2.89
CA TYR A 95 -4.15 9.47 2.60
C TYR A 95 -4.57 10.67 3.44
N ALA A 96 -5.29 11.61 2.82
CA ALA A 96 -5.90 12.74 3.52
C ALA A 96 -7.10 12.25 4.36
N SER A 97 -6.97 12.27 5.69
CA SER A 97 -7.96 11.67 6.63
C SER A 97 -9.39 12.18 6.43
N GLY A 98 -9.59 13.45 6.09
CA GLY A 98 -10.93 14.02 5.84
C GLY A 98 -11.56 13.62 4.50
N ARG A 99 -10.90 12.79 3.69
CA ARG A 99 -11.34 12.44 2.33
C ARG A 99 -11.41 10.93 2.07
N VAL A 100 -10.98 10.12 3.02
CA VAL A 100 -10.97 8.66 2.89
C VAL A 100 -11.39 7.99 4.19
N GLN A 101 -11.94 6.81 4.04
CA GLN A 101 -12.23 5.90 5.13
C GLN A 101 -11.57 4.56 4.78
N LEU A 102 -10.92 3.95 5.77
CA LEU A 102 -10.42 2.60 5.66
C LEU A 102 -11.42 1.69 6.38
N ASP A 103 -11.98 0.74 5.65
CA ASP A 103 -12.79 -0.33 6.21
C ASP A 103 -11.97 -1.62 6.21
N ILE A 104 -11.99 -2.35 7.31
CA ILE A 104 -11.24 -3.60 7.48
C ILE A 104 -12.21 -4.64 8.01
N GLU A 105 -12.54 -5.59 7.16
CA GLU A 105 -13.26 -6.79 7.55
C GLU A 105 -12.25 -7.86 7.98
N LEU A 106 -12.44 -8.37 9.20
CA LEU A 106 -11.71 -9.53 9.69
C LEU A 106 -12.53 -10.77 9.35
N ASP A 107 -11.88 -11.77 8.76
CA ASP A 107 -12.48 -13.10 8.69
C ASP A 107 -12.42 -13.73 10.08
N GLU A 108 -13.59 -13.94 10.70
CA GLU A 108 -13.70 -14.53 12.05
C GLU A 108 -13.08 -15.93 12.14
N ASN A 109 -12.89 -16.61 11.00
CA ASN A 109 -12.24 -17.92 10.95
C ASN A 109 -10.70 -17.87 11.06
N LEU A 110 -10.10 -16.68 11.09
CA LEU A 110 -8.65 -16.46 11.18
C LEU A 110 -8.19 -15.88 12.53
N VAL A 111 -9.10 -15.61 13.47
CA VAL A 111 -8.73 -15.16 14.81
C VAL A 111 -8.19 -16.37 15.58
N PRO A 112 -6.91 -16.40 15.99
CA PRO A 112 -6.49 -17.41 16.95
C PRO A 112 -7.30 -17.18 18.21
N THR A 113 -8.07 -18.18 18.60
CA THR A 113 -8.74 -18.22 19.89
C THR A 113 -7.67 -18.12 20.98
N PHE A 114 -7.38 -16.89 21.45
CA PHE A 114 -6.62 -16.68 22.68
C PHE A 114 -7.54 -17.02 23.85
N LEU A 115 -7.78 -18.33 24.04
CA LEU A 115 -8.34 -18.86 25.28
C LEU A 115 -7.18 -19.19 26.22
N GLY A 116 -7.18 -18.57 27.40
CA GLY A 116 -6.42 -19.04 28.55
C GLY A 116 -5.78 -17.91 29.35
N THR A 117 -6.53 -17.46 30.37
CA THR A 117 -6.06 -16.82 31.61
C THR A 117 -4.81 -17.46 32.20
#